data_AF-A0A7X9A4W4-F1
#
_entry.id   AF-A0A7X9A4W4-F1
#
_cell.length_a   1.000
_cell.length_b   1.000
_cell.length_c   1.000
_cell.angle_alpha   90.00
_cell.angle_beta   90.00
_cell.angle_gamma   90.00
#
_symmetry.space_group_name_H-M   'P 1'
#
loop_
_entity.id
_entity.type
_entity.pdbx_description
1 polymer ?
#
loop_
_entity_poly.entity_id
_entity_poly.type
_entity_poly.pdbx_seq_one_letter_code
_entity_poly.pdbx_strand_id
1 'polypeptide(L)'
;MKILGRVLFALLCVILFIFTLNYSEQIRVSKYFEKYGVEALEQAKEDPTYYRFFYGATGYHKNVPLYEVANDEYTIYFYEVVTLEQNKAKETRANTYLYTIVTSKTKPLAKEKNQLLLRFKDTSVEVENEAYDKSYGDFSVVRFRNLELFVAINEEIKIHISKEDFLNKNFDLVELYFVDDDRNFELLLSKPIEIKEEDFTIAAIVLEHYNNPDELVYTYNIFPKQVHVMKEYDYIFYIALVGVLLLIGMMTYFTYFFRRKRKYTN
;
A
#
# COMPACT_ATOMS: atom_id res chain seq x y z
N MET A 1 -13.95 -40.71 21.37
CA MET A 1 -13.88 -40.20 19.98
C MET A 1 -12.81 -40.99 19.25
N LYS A 2 -13.15 -41.56 18.08
CA LYS A 2 -12.16 -42.18 17.18
C LYS A 2 -11.10 -41.14 16.83
N ILE A 3 -9.86 -41.57 16.58
CA ILE A 3 -8.66 -40.73 16.34
C ILE A 3 -8.97 -39.57 15.37
N LEU A 4 -9.72 -39.84 14.29
CA LEU A 4 -10.15 -38.85 13.30
C LEU A 4 -10.85 -37.62 13.90
N GLY A 5 -11.73 -37.80 14.89
CA GLY A 5 -12.45 -36.67 15.51
C GLY A 5 -11.55 -35.79 16.37
N ARG A 6 -10.48 -36.35 16.94
CA ARG A 6 -9.48 -35.57 17.69
C ARG A 6 -8.59 -34.77 16.74
N VAL A 7 -8.23 -35.36 15.61
CA VAL A 7 -7.47 -34.70 14.53
C VAL A 7 -8.26 -33.53 13.94
N LEU A 8 -9.54 -33.74 13.60
CA LEU A 8 -10.41 -32.67 13.10
C LEU A 8 -10.59 -31.54 14.11
N PHE A 9 -10.73 -31.86 15.40
CA PHE A 9 -10.83 -30.85 16.45
C PHE A 9 -9.54 -30.02 16.59
N ALA A 10 -8.38 -30.67 16.56
CA ALA A 10 -7.10 -29.99 16.60
C ALA A 10 -6.92 -29.05 15.39
N LEU A 11 -7.31 -29.51 14.20
CA LEU A 11 -7.27 -28.71 12.97
C LEU A 11 -8.19 -27.49 13.05
N LEU A 12 -9.40 -27.66 13.60
CA LEU A 12 -10.32 -26.54 13.85
C LEU A 12 -9.71 -25.50 14.81
N CYS A 13 -9.05 -25.95 15.88
CA CYS A 13 -8.39 -25.03 16.82
C CYS A 13 -7.26 -24.24 16.14
N VAL A 14 -6.46 -24.88 15.29
CA VAL A 14 -5.40 -24.22 14.52
C VAL A 14 -5.98 -23.18 13.57
N ILE A 15 -7.05 -23.52 12.84
CA ILE A 15 -7.73 -22.58 11.93
C ILE A 15 -8.28 -21.38 12.70
N LEU A 16 -8.95 -21.60 13.82
CA LEU A 16 -9.46 -20.52 14.66
C LEU A 16 -8.34 -19.63 15.19
N PHE A 17 -7.22 -20.22 15.58
CA PHE A 17 -6.06 -19.46 16.05
C PHE A 17 -5.49 -18.57 14.94
N ILE A 18 -5.23 -19.14 13.75
CA ILE A 18 -4.74 -18.38 12.59
C ILE A 18 -5.72 -17.27 12.20
N PHE A 19 -7.02 -17.58 12.14
CA PHE A 19 -8.06 -16.61 11.84
C PHE A 19 -8.03 -15.44 12.82
N THR A 20 -7.95 -15.71 14.11
CA THR A 20 -7.93 -14.66 15.14
C THR A 20 -6.65 -13.83 15.10
N LEU A 21 -5.49 -14.44 14.84
CA LEU A 21 -4.24 -13.71 14.66
C LEU A 21 -4.40 -12.70 13.51
N ASN A 22 -4.78 -13.18 12.32
CA ASN A 22 -4.96 -12.35 11.13
C ASN A 22 -6.03 -11.27 11.34
N TYR A 23 -7.16 -11.62 11.95
CA TYR A 23 -8.25 -10.68 12.21
C TYR A 23 -7.84 -9.59 13.21
N SER A 24 -7.12 -9.97 14.27
CA SER A 24 -6.62 -9.00 15.25
C SER A 24 -5.60 -8.03 14.63
N GLU A 25 -4.74 -8.52 13.76
CA GLU A 25 -3.78 -7.68 13.03
C GLU A 25 -4.50 -6.69 12.11
N GLN A 26 -5.50 -7.14 11.36
CA GLN A 26 -6.32 -6.26 10.51
C GLN A 26 -6.99 -5.13 11.31
N ILE A 27 -7.57 -5.44 12.48
CA ILE A 27 -8.18 -4.42 13.35
C ILE A 27 -7.13 -3.44 13.86
N ARG A 28 -5.97 -3.94 14.33
CA ARG A 28 -4.88 -3.09 14.83
C ARG A 28 -4.41 -2.12 13.75
N VAL A 29 -4.19 -2.62 12.54
CA VAL A 29 -3.80 -1.81 11.39
C VAL A 29 -4.90 -0.79 11.07
N SER A 30 -6.17 -1.20 11.01
CA SER A 30 -7.29 -0.27 10.76
C SER A 30 -7.32 0.85 11.79
N LYS A 31 -7.27 0.52 13.08
CA LYS A 31 -7.30 1.50 14.17
C LYS A 31 -6.12 2.44 14.15
N TYR A 32 -4.92 1.93 13.83
CA TYR A 32 -3.74 2.76 13.68
C TYR A 32 -3.88 3.78 12.56
N PHE A 33 -4.33 3.37 11.37
CA PHE A 33 -4.52 4.28 10.23
C PHE A 33 -5.73 5.22 10.43
N GLU A 34 -6.79 4.78 11.09
CA GLU A 34 -7.94 5.63 11.47
C GLU A 34 -7.51 6.81 12.36
N LYS A 35 -6.50 6.64 13.20
CA LYS A 35 -5.98 7.71 14.06
C LYS A 35 -4.84 8.47 13.37
N TYR A 36 -3.71 7.80 13.17
CA TYR A 36 -2.47 8.42 12.72
C TYR A 36 -2.46 8.71 11.22
N GLY A 37 -3.15 7.89 10.42
CA GLY A 37 -3.29 8.14 8.98
C GLY A 37 -4.20 9.32 8.69
N VAL A 38 -5.30 9.49 9.45
CA VAL A 38 -6.16 10.67 9.35
C VAL A 38 -5.40 11.93 9.79
N GLU A 39 -4.68 11.87 10.92
CA GLU A 39 -3.86 13.00 11.40
C GLU A 39 -2.80 13.40 10.36
N ALA A 40 -2.07 12.44 9.81
CA ALA A 40 -1.09 12.70 8.76
C ALA A 40 -1.73 13.28 7.49
N LEU A 41 -2.92 12.82 7.11
CA LEU A 41 -3.63 13.34 5.93
C LEU A 41 -4.10 14.78 6.14
N GLU A 42 -4.61 15.12 7.33
CA GLU A 42 -5.01 16.49 7.66
C GLU A 42 -3.79 17.43 7.67
N GLN A 43 -2.67 17.01 8.27
CA GLN A 43 -1.43 17.77 8.24
C GLN A 43 -0.89 17.92 6.80
N ALA A 44 -1.06 16.90 5.96
CA ALA A 44 -0.62 16.92 4.57
C ALA A 44 -1.37 17.93 3.68
N LYS A 45 -2.55 18.42 4.11
CA LYS A 45 -3.25 19.51 3.41
C LYS A 45 -2.51 20.83 3.52
N GLU A 46 -1.76 21.03 4.60
CA GLU A 46 -0.95 22.24 4.84
C GLU A 46 0.51 22.04 4.42
N ASP A 47 1.06 20.84 4.64
CA ASP A 47 2.45 20.52 4.34
C ASP A 47 2.57 19.12 3.70
N PRO A 48 2.82 19.02 2.38
CA PRO A 48 2.95 17.75 1.66
C PRO A 48 4.01 16.79 2.23
N THR A 49 4.96 17.26 3.05
CA THR A 49 5.97 16.38 3.66
C THR A 49 5.36 15.33 4.60
N TYR A 50 4.14 15.55 5.10
CA TYR A 50 3.40 14.56 5.90
C TYR A 50 2.90 13.37 5.09
N TYR A 51 2.87 13.46 3.75
CA TYR A 51 2.60 12.29 2.91
C TYR A 51 3.65 11.18 3.09
N ARG A 52 4.84 11.49 3.67
CA ARG A 52 5.85 10.49 4.07
C ARG A 52 5.28 9.39 4.94
N PHE A 53 4.22 9.66 5.69
CA PHE A 53 3.55 8.63 6.47
C PHE A 53 3.06 7.46 5.60
N PHE A 54 2.65 7.71 4.34
CA PHE A 54 2.06 6.70 3.47
C PHE A 54 3.08 5.95 2.61
N TYR A 55 4.04 6.67 2.02
CA TYR A 55 5.08 6.06 1.18
C TYR A 55 6.33 5.66 1.97
N GLY A 56 6.61 6.28 3.12
CA GLY A 56 7.83 6.03 3.87
C GLY A 56 7.94 4.61 4.44
N ALA A 57 6.82 3.90 4.55
CA ALA A 57 6.79 2.50 4.95
C ALA A 57 7.27 1.52 3.86
N THR A 58 7.45 1.97 2.61
CA THR A 58 7.81 1.09 1.50
C THR A 58 9.31 0.97 1.29
N GLY A 59 10.08 2.04 1.52
CA GLY A 59 11.52 2.04 1.32
C GLY A 59 12.21 3.34 1.76
N TYR A 60 13.46 3.51 1.31
CA TYR A 60 14.20 4.76 1.43
C TYR A 60 13.55 5.84 0.57
N HIS A 61 13.47 7.06 1.10
CA HIS A 61 12.72 8.13 0.47
C HIS A 61 13.21 9.52 0.89
N LYS A 62 12.84 10.54 0.13
CA LYS A 62 12.92 11.95 0.52
C LYS A 62 11.55 12.45 0.95
N ASN A 63 11.50 13.51 1.75
CA ASN A 63 10.23 14.15 2.17
C ASN A 63 9.61 15.04 1.09
N VAL A 64 10.35 15.32 0.01
CA VAL A 64 9.91 16.12 -1.12
C VAL A 64 9.54 15.21 -2.28
N PRO A 65 8.48 15.55 -3.04
CA PRO A 65 8.17 14.82 -4.27
C PRO A 65 9.29 15.00 -5.29
N LEU A 66 9.53 13.95 -6.08
CA LEU A 66 10.38 14.00 -7.27
C LEU A 66 9.74 14.90 -8.34
N TYR A 67 8.41 14.85 -8.47
CA TYR A 67 7.67 15.71 -9.38
C TYR A 67 6.26 15.98 -8.86
N GLU A 68 5.69 17.13 -9.23
CA GLU A 68 4.32 17.52 -8.89
C GLU A 68 3.62 18.08 -10.14
N VAL A 69 2.39 17.62 -10.39
CA VAL A 69 1.49 18.26 -11.36
C VAL A 69 0.18 18.63 -10.68
N ALA A 70 -0.31 19.83 -10.98
CA ALA A 70 -1.54 20.34 -10.38
C ALA A 70 -2.38 21.16 -11.37
N ASN A 71 -3.68 21.17 -11.11
CA ASN A 71 -4.61 22.20 -11.59
C ASN A 71 -5.34 22.81 -10.37
N ASP A 72 -6.41 23.58 -10.63
CA ASP A 72 -7.15 24.25 -9.56
C ASP A 72 -7.83 23.26 -8.59
N GLU A 73 -8.16 22.05 -9.04
CA GLU A 73 -8.94 21.07 -8.28
C GLU A 73 -8.14 19.86 -7.80
N TYR A 74 -7.14 19.42 -8.55
CA TYR A 74 -6.43 18.15 -8.36
C TYR A 74 -4.91 18.36 -8.34
N THR A 75 -4.23 17.53 -7.55
CA THR A 75 -2.77 17.49 -7.48
C THR A 75 -2.30 16.05 -7.48
N ILE A 76 -1.24 15.77 -8.23
CA ILE A 76 -0.60 14.48 -8.33
C ILE A 76 0.87 14.67 -7.92
N TYR A 77 1.26 13.94 -6.88
CA TYR A 77 2.63 13.92 -6.38
C TYR A 77 3.29 12.61 -6.76
N PHE A 78 4.50 12.68 -7.29
CA PHE A 78 5.34 11.54 -7.60
C PHE A 78 6.52 11.50 -6.64
N TYR A 79 6.65 10.45 -5.86
CA TYR A 79 7.76 10.25 -4.92
C TYR A 79 8.69 9.15 -5.42
N GLU A 80 10.00 9.40 -5.35
CA GLU A 80 11.00 8.36 -5.51
C GLU A 80 11.09 7.51 -4.23
N VAL A 81 10.95 6.20 -4.38
CA VAL A 81 11.16 5.23 -3.30
C VAL A 81 12.17 4.19 -3.75
N VAL A 82 13.16 3.92 -2.92
CA VAL A 82 14.20 2.92 -3.17
C VAL A 82 14.11 1.79 -2.16
N THR A 83 14.09 0.55 -2.64
CA THR A 83 14.24 -0.64 -1.79
C THR A 83 15.59 -1.29 -2.06
N LEU A 84 16.14 -1.95 -1.05
CA LEU A 84 17.38 -2.72 -1.18
C LEU A 84 17.06 -4.20 -1.16
N GLU A 85 17.58 -4.93 -2.13
CA GLU A 85 17.48 -6.38 -2.21
C GLU A 85 18.87 -6.99 -2.22
N GLN A 86 19.06 -8.03 -1.40
CA GLN A 86 20.30 -8.76 -1.35
C GLN A 86 20.14 -10.09 -2.07
N ASN A 87 20.98 -10.34 -3.08
CA ASN A 87 20.97 -11.61 -3.79
C ASN A 87 21.61 -12.74 -2.97
N LYS A 88 21.52 -13.98 -3.47
CA LYS A 88 22.12 -15.16 -2.81
C LYS A 88 23.64 -15.05 -2.64
N ALA A 89 24.31 -14.24 -3.45
CA ALA A 89 25.74 -13.96 -3.39
C ALA A 89 26.10 -12.79 -2.44
N LYS A 90 25.13 -12.28 -1.67
CA LYS A 90 25.26 -11.13 -0.76
C LYS A 90 25.51 -9.78 -1.44
N GLU A 91 25.35 -9.68 -2.75
CA GLU A 91 25.39 -8.39 -3.44
C GLU A 91 24.08 -7.65 -3.21
N THR A 92 24.19 -6.39 -2.78
CA THR A 92 23.06 -5.49 -2.58
C THR A 92 22.75 -4.78 -3.89
N ARG A 93 21.48 -4.78 -4.28
CA ARG A 93 20.95 -4.03 -5.42
C ARG A 93 19.87 -3.07 -4.94
N ALA A 94 19.77 -1.92 -5.58
CA ALA A 94 18.70 -0.96 -5.33
C ALA A 94 17.65 -1.08 -6.43
N ASN A 95 16.40 -1.19 -6.01
CA ASN A 95 15.26 -1.12 -6.91
C ASN A 95 14.55 0.21 -6.66
N THR A 96 14.33 0.97 -7.73
CA THR A 96 13.72 2.30 -7.66
C THR A 96 12.31 2.27 -8.21
N TYR A 97 11.41 2.94 -7.50
CA TYR A 97 9.99 3.01 -7.83
C TYR A 97 9.48 4.44 -7.73
N LEU A 98 8.45 4.73 -8.51
CA LEU A 98 7.57 5.87 -8.31
C LEU A 98 6.38 5.45 -7.45
N TYR A 99 6.15 6.21 -6.38
CA TYR A 99 4.94 6.17 -5.57
C TYR A 99 4.10 7.41 -5.88
N THR A 100 2.90 7.20 -6.40
CA THR A 100 2.02 8.30 -6.83
C THR A 100 0.90 8.51 -5.83
N ILE A 101 0.73 9.76 -5.38
CA ILE A 101 -0.39 10.20 -4.56
C ILE A 101 -1.24 11.18 -5.36
N VAL A 102 -2.55 10.94 -5.42
CA VAL A 102 -3.54 11.81 -6.06
C VAL A 102 -4.43 12.43 -4.97
N THR A 103 -4.60 13.74 -5.04
CA THR A 103 -5.37 14.51 -4.06
C THR A 103 -6.30 15.49 -4.77
N SER A 104 -7.35 15.92 -4.06
CA SER A 104 -8.22 17.00 -4.52
C SER A 104 -8.45 18.01 -3.42
N LYS A 105 -8.51 19.29 -3.80
CA LYS A 105 -8.75 20.41 -2.89
C LYS A 105 -10.24 20.62 -2.60
N THR A 106 -11.10 20.34 -3.57
CA THR A 106 -12.51 20.79 -3.56
C THR A 106 -13.53 19.70 -3.85
N LYS A 107 -13.15 18.63 -4.57
CA LYS A 107 -14.08 17.57 -4.98
C LYS A 107 -13.69 16.21 -4.41
N PRO A 108 -14.66 15.39 -3.99
CA PRO A 108 -14.36 14.02 -3.59
C PRO A 108 -13.86 13.21 -4.78
N LEU A 109 -12.75 12.53 -4.57
CA LEU A 109 -12.14 11.62 -5.55
C LEU A 109 -12.84 10.24 -5.58
N ALA A 110 -13.66 9.91 -4.58
CA ALA A 110 -14.50 8.72 -4.62
C ALA A 110 -15.91 9.03 -5.15
N LYS A 111 -16.34 8.26 -6.14
CA LYS A 111 -17.73 8.18 -6.61
C LYS A 111 -18.14 6.70 -6.62
N GLU A 112 -19.40 6.39 -6.26
CA GLU A 112 -19.87 5.00 -6.11
C GLU A 112 -19.73 4.12 -7.37
N LYS A 113 -19.67 4.73 -8.56
CA LYS A 113 -19.66 4.03 -9.86
C LYS A 113 -18.51 4.44 -10.79
N ASN A 114 -17.58 5.26 -10.30
CA ASN A 114 -16.47 5.71 -11.13
C ASN A 114 -15.16 5.26 -10.51
N GLN A 115 -14.30 4.69 -11.34
CA GLN A 115 -12.91 4.39 -11.02
C GLN A 115 -12.04 5.57 -11.42
N LEU A 116 -10.96 5.80 -10.68
CA LEU A 116 -9.94 6.76 -11.10
C LEU A 116 -8.87 6.02 -11.90
N LEU A 117 -8.46 6.62 -13.01
CA LEU A 117 -7.40 6.13 -13.87
C LEU A 117 -6.34 7.21 -14.04
N LEU A 118 -5.09 6.87 -13.75
CA LEU A 118 -3.92 7.66 -14.11
C LEU A 118 -3.34 7.10 -15.40
N ARG A 119 -3.24 7.93 -16.43
CA ARG A 119 -2.69 7.56 -17.73
C ARG A 119 -1.48 8.41 -18.03
N PHE A 120 -0.37 7.75 -18.35
CA PHE A 120 0.78 8.40 -18.97
C PHE A 120 0.74 8.16 -20.47
N LYS A 121 1.11 9.15 -21.27
CA LYS A 121 1.16 9.06 -22.74
C LYS A 121 2.50 9.57 -23.26
N ASP A 122 2.96 8.93 -24.34
CA ASP A 122 3.99 9.45 -25.25
C ASP A 122 3.26 10.06 -26.45
N THR A 123 3.16 11.39 -26.50
CA THR A 123 2.42 12.08 -27.57
C THR A 123 3.13 12.06 -28.92
N SER A 124 4.37 11.57 -28.99
CA SER A 124 5.12 11.46 -30.25
C SER A 124 4.73 10.23 -31.10
N VAL A 125 4.04 9.26 -30.50
CA VAL A 125 3.61 8.02 -31.17
C VAL A 125 2.17 8.18 -31.67
N GLU A 126 1.98 8.16 -32.99
CA GLU A 126 0.64 8.10 -33.57
C GLU A 126 0.02 6.72 -33.32
N VAL A 127 -1.15 6.71 -32.69
CA VAL A 127 -1.87 5.49 -32.32
C VAL A 127 -2.70 5.01 -33.50
N GLU A 128 -2.24 3.97 -34.21
CA GLU A 128 -3.01 3.36 -35.29
C GLU A 128 -4.14 2.43 -34.79
N ASN A 129 -4.02 1.88 -33.57
CA ASN A 129 -5.02 0.97 -32.98
C ASN A 129 -5.00 1.03 -31.44
N GLU A 130 -6.06 1.57 -30.84
CA GLU A 130 -6.23 1.73 -29.39
C GLU A 130 -6.11 0.41 -28.61
N ALA A 131 -6.38 -0.75 -29.23
CA ALA A 131 -6.33 -2.04 -28.55
C ALA A 131 -4.91 -2.62 -28.35
N TYR A 132 -3.90 -2.10 -29.06
CA TYR A 132 -2.51 -2.58 -29.01
C TYR A 132 -1.51 -1.44 -28.77
N ASP A 133 -2.00 -0.39 -28.14
CA ASP A 133 -1.26 0.84 -28.00
C ASP A 133 -0.28 0.75 -26.82
N LYS A 134 1.01 0.70 -27.15
CA LYS A 134 2.12 0.72 -26.19
C LYS A 134 2.52 2.14 -25.79
N SER A 135 1.94 3.17 -26.41
CA SER A 135 2.25 4.59 -26.17
C SER A 135 1.71 5.08 -24.83
N TYR A 136 0.82 4.33 -24.17
CA TYR A 136 0.32 4.65 -22.84
C TYR A 136 0.74 3.68 -21.73
N GLY A 137 0.70 4.21 -20.50
CA GLY A 137 0.80 3.47 -19.26
C GLY A 137 -0.41 3.79 -18.40
N ASP A 138 -1.29 2.81 -18.24
CA ASP A 138 -2.52 2.93 -17.45
C ASP A 138 -2.33 2.35 -16.06
N PHE A 139 -2.67 3.15 -15.04
CA PHE A 139 -2.56 2.78 -13.65
C PHE A 139 -3.88 3.08 -12.95
N SER A 140 -4.50 2.06 -12.35
CA SER A 140 -5.68 2.27 -11.53
C SER A 140 -5.31 3.12 -10.32
N VAL A 141 -6.14 4.09 -9.99
CA VAL A 141 -5.97 4.93 -8.80
C VAL A 141 -7.02 4.51 -7.79
N VAL A 142 -6.55 3.97 -6.66
CA VAL A 142 -7.40 3.39 -5.64
C VAL A 142 -7.28 4.14 -4.34
N ARG A 143 -8.34 4.07 -3.54
CA ARG A 143 -8.33 4.60 -2.18
C ARG A 143 -7.32 3.83 -1.33
N PHE A 144 -6.44 4.55 -0.63
CA PHE A 144 -5.49 3.97 0.30
C PHE A 144 -6.22 3.57 1.60
N ARG A 145 -6.50 2.28 1.74
CA ARG A 145 -7.25 1.73 2.87
C ARG A 145 -8.61 2.46 3.03
N ASN A 146 -8.90 2.95 4.23
CA ASN A 146 -10.14 3.66 4.56
C ASN A 146 -9.96 5.18 4.60
N LEU A 147 -8.87 5.71 4.05
CA LEU A 147 -8.55 7.14 4.09
C LEU A 147 -8.93 7.82 2.77
N GLU A 148 -9.30 9.10 2.81
CA GLU A 148 -9.53 9.92 1.60
C GLU A 148 -8.19 10.34 0.94
N LEU A 149 -7.33 9.35 0.71
CA LEU A 149 -6.05 9.45 0.02
C LEU A 149 -6.07 8.44 -1.13
N PHE A 150 -5.62 8.84 -2.31
CA PHE A 150 -5.66 7.98 -3.49
C PHE A 150 -4.26 7.74 -4.02
N VAL A 151 -3.97 6.49 -4.39
CA VAL A 151 -2.64 6.06 -4.84
C VAL A 151 -2.75 5.29 -6.13
N ALA A 152 -1.76 5.46 -7.02
CA ALA A 152 -1.67 4.66 -8.24
C ALA A 152 -1.17 3.25 -7.92
N ILE A 153 -1.79 2.24 -8.53
CA ILE A 153 -1.37 0.85 -8.46
C ILE A 153 -1.12 0.31 -9.88
N ASN A 154 -0.16 -0.62 -9.97
CA ASN A 154 0.11 -1.35 -11.20
C ASN A 154 -0.84 -2.55 -11.37
N GLU A 155 -0.69 -3.30 -12.46
CA GLU A 155 -1.50 -4.49 -12.78
C GLU A 155 -1.41 -5.60 -11.72
N GLU A 156 -0.31 -5.65 -10.96
CA GLU A 156 -0.11 -6.59 -9.85
C GLU A 156 -0.72 -6.10 -8.52
N ILE A 157 -1.47 -4.99 -8.54
CA ILE A 157 -2.06 -4.35 -7.36
C ILE A 157 -0.96 -3.89 -6.37
N LYS A 158 0.22 -3.54 -6.89
CA LYS A 158 1.31 -2.94 -6.11
C LYS A 158 1.28 -1.44 -6.29
N ILE A 159 1.46 -0.71 -5.19
CA ILE A 159 1.55 0.76 -5.13
C ILE A 159 2.88 1.33 -5.67
N HIS A 160 3.59 0.57 -6.51
CA HIS A 160 4.91 0.89 -7.00
C HIS A 160 4.94 0.78 -8.52
N ILE A 161 5.28 1.87 -9.19
CA ILE A 161 5.58 1.88 -10.63
C ILE A 161 7.11 1.77 -10.74
N SER A 162 7.62 0.76 -11.45
CA SER A 162 9.07 0.59 -11.63
C SER A 162 9.65 1.79 -12.38
N LYS A 163 10.80 2.30 -11.91
CA LYS A 163 11.55 3.36 -12.61
C LYS A 163 11.89 2.93 -14.03
N GLU A 164 12.37 1.69 -14.21
CA GLU A 164 12.78 1.17 -15.52
C GLU A 164 11.57 1.10 -16.47
N ASP A 165 10.43 0.57 -16.01
CA ASP A 165 9.22 0.48 -16.83
C ASP A 165 8.67 1.86 -17.20
N PHE A 166 8.82 2.82 -16.30
CA PHE A 166 8.42 4.21 -16.54
C PHE A 166 9.32 4.90 -17.56
N LEU A 167 10.64 4.86 -17.38
CA LEU A 167 11.60 5.56 -18.25
C LEU A 167 11.80 4.91 -19.62
N ASN A 168 11.54 3.61 -19.75
CA ASN A 168 11.57 2.93 -21.04
C ASN A 168 10.49 3.43 -22.01
N LYS A 169 9.49 4.14 -21.48
CA LYS A 169 8.42 4.77 -22.26
C LYS A 169 8.65 6.28 -22.16
N ASN A 170 8.81 6.97 -23.29
CA ASN A 170 9.09 8.42 -23.32
C ASN A 170 7.83 9.23 -22.99
N PHE A 171 7.25 9.02 -21.81
CA PHE A 171 6.04 9.69 -21.39
C PHE A 171 6.28 11.19 -21.23
N ASP A 172 5.48 11.99 -21.93
CA ASP A 172 5.54 13.45 -21.94
C ASP A 172 4.23 14.10 -21.47
N LEU A 173 3.19 13.28 -21.24
CA LEU A 173 1.89 13.73 -20.76
C LEU A 173 1.37 12.80 -19.65
N VAL A 174 0.76 13.40 -18.62
CA VAL A 174 -0.02 12.68 -17.60
C VAL A 174 -1.44 13.19 -17.55
N GLU A 175 -2.37 12.26 -17.43
CA GLU A 175 -3.80 12.50 -17.39
C GLU A 175 -4.46 11.73 -16.25
N LEU A 176 -5.45 12.36 -15.63
CA LEU A 176 -6.31 11.75 -14.62
C LEU A 176 -7.73 11.72 -15.14
N TYR A 177 -8.38 10.56 -15.06
CA TYR A 177 -9.74 10.35 -15.51
C TYR A 177 -10.62 9.78 -14.40
N PHE A 178 -11.90 10.16 -14.41
CA PHE A 178 -12.95 9.25 -13.96
C PHE A 178 -13.37 8.33 -15.11
N VAL A 179 -13.50 7.05 -14.80
CA VAL A 179 -13.99 6.03 -15.73
C VAL A 179 -15.24 5.41 -15.12
N ASP A 180 -16.38 5.51 -15.78
CA ASP A 180 -17.61 4.87 -15.33
C ASP A 180 -17.68 3.38 -15.73
N ASP A 181 -18.72 2.67 -15.26
CA ASP A 181 -18.95 1.26 -15.56
C ASP A 181 -19.11 0.97 -17.07
N ASP A 182 -19.54 1.96 -17.85
CA ASP A 182 -19.72 1.89 -19.30
C ASP A 182 -18.45 2.28 -20.09
N ARG A 183 -17.33 2.49 -19.38
CA ARG A 183 -16.03 2.94 -19.92
C ARG A 183 -16.06 4.32 -20.58
N ASN A 184 -16.94 5.22 -20.13
CA ASN A 184 -16.84 6.63 -20.49
C ASN A 184 -15.75 7.31 -19.65
N PHE A 185 -14.92 8.10 -20.32
CA PHE A 185 -13.79 8.80 -19.71
C PHE A 185 -14.13 10.27 -19.49
N GLU A 186 -14.17 10.70 -18.23
CA GLU A 186 -14.26 12.11 -17.81
C GLU A 186 -12.85 12.59 -17.44
N LEU A 187 -12.26 13.46 -18.25
CA LEU A 187 -10.93 14.02 -18.00
C LEU A 187 -10.96 15.02 -16.83
N LEU A 188 -10.12 14.81 -15.83
CA LEU A 188 -10.02 15.64 -14.62
C LEU A 188 -8.78 16.55 -14.62
N LEU A 189 -7.66 16.03 -15.14
CA LEU A 189 -6.40 16.74 -15.23
C LEU A 189 -5.65 16.22 -16.46
N SER A 190 -5.04 17.12 -17.23
CA SER A 190 -4.10 16.79 -18.31
C SER A 190 -2.95 17.81 -18.25
N LYS A 191 -1.73 17.32 -18.03
CA LYS A 191 -0.54 18.16 -17.87
C LYS A 191 0.68 17.49 -18.52
N PRO A 192 1.58 18.28 -19.13
CA PRO A 192 2.86 17.76 -19.57
C PRO A 192 3.67 17.28 -18.36
N ILE A 193 4.50 16.28 -18.59
CA ILE A 193 5.47 15.77 -17.61
C ILE A 193 6.84 15.60 -18.26
N GLU A 194 7.88 15.74 -17.46
CA GLU A 194 9.24 15.46 -17.89
C GLU A 194 9.99 14.90 -16.68
N ILE A 195 9.92 13.58 -16.51
CA ILE A 195 10.64 12.84 -15.47
C ILE A 195 11.72 12.02 -16.18
N LYS A 196 12.99 12.34 -15.90
CA LYS A 196 14.17 11.75 -16.54
C LYS A 196 14.99 10.92 -15.56
N GLU A 197 15.94 10.17 -16.10
CA GLU A 197 16.90 9.38 -15.33
C GLU A 197 17.61 10.21 -14.26
N GLU A 198 18.02 11.45 -14.60
CA GLU A 198 18.72 12.36 -13.68
C GLU A 198 17.90 12.83 -12.47
N ASP A 199 16.57 12.77 -12.53
CA ASP A 199 15.69 13.17 -11.42
C ASP A 199 15.69 12.13 -10.29
N PHE A 200 16.01 10.87 -10.62
CA PHE A 200 16.10 9.77 -9.66
C PHE A 200 17.46 9.77 -8.97
N THR A 201 17.51 10.40 -7.80
CA THR A 201 18.77 10.73 -7.11
C THR A 201 19.04 9.86 -5.89
N ILE A 202 18.05 9.11 -5.40
CA ILE A 202 18.16 8.40 -4.12
C ILE A 202 18.98 7.11 -4.27
N ALA A 203 18.80 6.36 -5.36
CA ALA A 203 19.28 4.99 -5.46
C ALA A 203 20.79 4.83 -5.31
N ALA A 204 21.57 5.66 -6.01
CA ALA A 204 23.04 5.62 -5.95
C ALA A 204 23.55 5.97 -4.54
N ILE A 205 22.99 7.02 -3.94
CA ILE A 205 23.35 7.48 -2.59
C ILE A 205 23.02 6.41 -1.55
N VAL A 206 21.86 5.77 -1.66
CA VAL A 206 21.48 4.67 -0.76
C VAL A 206 22.42 3.48 -0.92
N LEU A 207 22.78 3.08 -2.14
CA LEU A 207 23.73 1.98 -2.34
C LEU A 207 25.11 2.24 -1.74
N GLU A 208 25.56 3.49 -1.77
CA GLU A 208 26.85 3.88 -1.20
C GLU A 208 26.81 3.97 0.34
N HIS A 209 25.72 4.52 0.90
CA HIS A 209 25.65 4.89 2.31
C HIS A 209 24.64 4.08 3.16
N TYR A 210 24.06 2.97 2.68
CA TYR A 210 23.06 2.22 3.45
C TYR A 210 23.56 1.67 4.80
N ASN A 211 24.88 1.51 4.96
CA ASN A 211 25.50 1.11 6.23
C ASN A 211 25.73 2.30 7.19
N ASN A 212 25.48 3.54 6.75
CA ASN A 212 25.61 4.76 7.53
C ASN A 212 24.29 5.57 7.51
N PRO A 213 23.28 5.15 8.30
CA PRO A 213 21.97 5.80 8.32
C PRO A 213 22.01 7.29 8.67
N ASP A 214 22.95 7.71 9.53
CA ASP A 214 23.07 9.11 9.96
C ASP A 214 23.47 10.00 8.78
N GLU A 215 24.38 9.55 7.92
CA GLU A 215 24.80 10.29 6.74
C GLU A 215 23.67 10.41 5.70
N LEU A 216 22.91 9.34 5.49
CA LEU A 216 21.70 9.38 4.63
C LEU A 216 20.73 10.45 5.11
N VAL A 217 20.43 10.50 6.40
CA VAL A 217 19.44 11.41 6.97
C VAL A 217 19.96 12.85 7.04
N TYR A 218 21.12 13.07 7.64
CA TYR A 218 21.59 14.42 7.97
C TYR A 218 22.33 15.12 6.83
N THR A 219 22.90 14.37 5.89
CA THR A 219 23.63 14.95 4.73
C THR A 219 22.74 14.98 3.49
N TYR A 220 22.07 13.87 3.19
CA TYR A 220 21.34 13.70 1.93
C TYR A 220 19.82 13.88 2.05
N ASN A 221 19.32 14.04 3.28
CA ASN A 221 17.89 14.14 3.57
C ASN A 221 17.08 12.93 3.04
N ILE A 222 17.72 11.75 3.07
CA ILE A 222 17.15 10.46 2.68
C ILE A 222 16.83 9.68 3.95
N PHE A 223 15.55 9.39 4.14
CA PHE A 223 15.06 8.69 5.32
C PHE A 223 14.97 7.19 5.03
N PRO A 224 15.38 6.33 5.98
CA PRO A 224 15.17 4.91 5.86
C PRO A 224 13.68 4.56 5.96
N LYS A 225 13.35 3.32 5.61
CA LYS A 225 12.00 2.78 5.75
C LYS A 225 11.44 3.01 7.16
N GLN A 226 10.32 3.70 7.24
CA GLN A 226 9.63 4.00 8.49
C GLN A 226 8.58 2.93 8.77
N VAL A 227 8.89 2.02 9.70
CA VAL A 227 7.93 0.99 10.11
C VAL A 227 6.89 1.60 11.05
N HIS A 228 5.61 1.46 10.71
CA HIS A 228 4.52 1.88 11.58
C HIS A 228 4.52 1.11 12.90
N VAL A 229 4.82 1.80 14.00
CA VAL A 229 4.86 1.21 15.34
C VAL A 229 3.46 1.23 15.96
N MET A 230 2.76 0.11 15.91
CA MET A 230 1.36 -0.03 16.35
C MET A 230 1.20 -0.51 17.81
N LYS A 231 2.17 -0.18 18.68
CA LYS A 231 2.23 -0.67 20.07
C LYS A 231 1.02 -0.28 20.91
N GLU A 232 0.47 0.91 20.70
CA GLU A 232 -0.74 1.39 21.40
C GLU A 232 -1.92 0.43 21.20
N TYR A 233 -1.96 -0.33 20.10
CA TYR A 233 -3.03 -1.26 19.77
C TYR A 233 -2.71 -2.72 20.08
N ASP A 234 -1.59 -3.02 20.74
CA ASP A 234 -1.23 -4.40 21.12
C ASP A 234 -2.29 -5.05 22.02
N TYR A 235 -3.05 -4.26 22.79
CA TYR A 235 -4.14 -4.78 23.62
C TYR A 235 -5.20 -5.54 22.82
N ILE A 236 -5.44 -5.17 21.55
CA ILE A 236 -6.42 -5.83 20.66
C ILE A 236 -6.01 -7.28 20.42
N PHE A 237 -4.71 -7.51 20.18
CA PHE A 237 -4.15 -8.84 20.02
C PHE A 237 -4.34 -9.68 21.29
N TYR A 238 -4.01 -9.12 22.46
CA TYR A 238 -4.16 -9.84 23.73
C TYR A 238 -5.62 -10.19 24.05
N ILE A 239 -6.56 -9.27 23.80
CA ILE A 239 -8.00 -9.53 23.97
C ILE A 239 -8.45 -10.67 23.05
N ALA A 240 -8.06 -10.62 21.76
CA ALA A 240 -8.41 -11.63 20.78
C ALA A 240 -7.85 -13.01 21.15
N LEU A 241 -6.59 -13.05 21.60
CA LEU A 241 -5.91 -14.26 22.06
C LEU A 241 -6.61 -14.87 23.29
N VAL A 242 -6.91 -14.07 24.30
CA VAL A 242 -7.64 -14.53 25.50
C VAL A 242 -9.02 -15.07 25.11
N GLY A 243 -9.74 -14.36 24.24
CA GLY A 243 -11.04 -14.80 23.74
C GLY A 243 -11.00 -16.17 23.06
N VAL A 244 -10.00 -16.41 22.19
CA VAL A 244 -9.81 -17.71 21.55
C VAL A 244 -9.41 -18.79 22.53
N LEU A 245 -8.51 -18.52 23.47
CA LEU A 245 -8.11 -19.51 24.47
C LEU A 245 -9.30 -19.94 25.33
N LEU A 246 -10.17 -19.00 25.71
CA LEU A 246 -11.42 -19.31 26.42
C LEU A 246 -12.37 -20.14 25.56
N LEU A 247 -12.56 -19.78 24.29
CA LEU A 247 -13.38 -20.54 23.33
C LEU A 247 -12.86 -21.97 23.15
N ILE A 248 -11.55 -22.15 22.95
CA ILE A 248 -10.91 -23.47 22.83
C ILE A 248 -11.08 -24.27 24.14
N GLY A 249 -10.88 -23.62 25.29
CA GLY A 249 -11.11 -24.24 26.60
C GLY A 249 -12.55 -24.74 26.75
N MET A 250 -13.54 -23.91 26.42
CA MET A 250 -14.96 -24.27 26.44
C MET A 250 -15.29 -25.41 25.47
N MET A 251 -14.84 -25.31 24.22
CA MET A 251 -15.04 -26.37 23.23
C MET A 251 -14.42 -27.68 23.69
N THR A 252 -13.20 -27.64 24.25
CA THR A 252 -12.54 -28.82 24.81
C THR A 252 -13.36 -29.41 25.95
N TYR A 253 -13.84 -28.58 26.88
CA TYR A 253 -14.69 -29.01 27.98
C TYR A 253 -15.97 -29.74 27.50
N PHE A 254 -16.73 -29.13 26.58
CA PHE A 254 -17.96 -29.74 26.05
C PHE A 254 -17.70 -31.03 25.26
N THR A 255 -16.62 -31.06 24.48
CA THR A 255 -16.31 -32.18 23.59
C THR A 255 -15.84 -33.41 24.38
N TYR A 256 -15.07 -33.22 25.45
CA TYR A 256 -14.47 -34.32 26.22
C TYR A 256 -15.22 -34.68 27.52
N PHE A 257 -15.80 -33.72 28.23
CA PHE A 257 -16.39 -33.96 29.55
C PHE A 257 -17.92 -34.11 29.53
N PHE A 258 -18.63 -33.42 28.63
CA PHE A 258 -20.10 -33.47 28.60
C PHE A 258 -20.66 -34.80 28.04
N ARG A 259 -19.91 -35.48 27.17
CA ARG A 259 -20.32 -36.79 26.61
C ARG A 259 -20.23 -37.98 27.58
N ARG A 260 -19.67 -37.82 28.79
CA ARG A 260 -19.44 -38.94 29.73
C ARG A 260 -20.64 -39.33 30.61
N LYS A 261 -21.80 -38.65 30.54
CA LYS A 261 -22.98 -38.93 31.39
C LYS A 261 -24.31 -39.12 30.64
N ARG A 262 -24.38 -40.05 29.68
CA ARG A 262 -25.64 -40.73 29.33
C ARG A 262 -25.41 -42.24 29.29
N LYS A 263 -25.13 -42.83 30.45
CA LYS A 263 -25.56 -44.22 30.69
C LYS A 263 -27.01 -44.12 31.15
N TYR A 264 -27.94 -44.44 30.24
CA TYR A 264 -29.31 -44.71 30.63
C TYR A 264 -29.27 -45.87 31.63
N THR A 265 -29.73 -45.62 32.85
CA THR A 265 -30.15 -46.66 33.79
C THR A 265 -31.36 -47.36 33.18
N ASN A 266 -31.27 -48.68 33.08
CA ASN A 266 -32.38 -49.59 32.77
C ASN A 266 -33.52 -49.42 33.78
#